data_AF-A0A3D2G4J9-F1
#
_entry.id   AF-A0A3D2G4J9-F1
#
_cell.length_a   1.000
_cell.length_b   1.000
_cell.length_c   1.000
_cell.angle_alpha   90.00
_cell.angle_beta   90.00
_cell.angle_gamma   90.00
#
_symmetry.space_group_name_H-M   'P 1'
#
loop_
_entity.id
_entity.type
_entity.pdbx_description
1 polymer ?
#
loop_
_entity_poly.entity_id
_entity_poly.type
_entity_poly.pdbx_seq_one_letter_code
_entity_poly.pdbx_strand_id
1 'polypeptide(L)' 'MRGYEKFTVLECEEIEKVKRIGELHGNSKELKDACQEAYHLYRQGKISAECYGKIYSEAFDNYLGIIT' A
#
# COMPACT_ATOMS: atom_id res chain seq x y z
N MET A 1 -8.08 12.40 9.70
CA MET A 1 -7.13 11.37 9.26
C MET A 1 -6.26 10.94 10.45
N ARG A 2 -6.81 10.20 11.42
CA ARG A 2 -6.03 9.68 12.56
C ARG A 2 -5.27 8.43 12.10
N GLY A 3 -3.94 8.47 12.10
CA GLY A 3 -3.09 7.31 11.77
C GLY A 3 -1.91 7.59 10.84
N TYR A 4 -1.92 8.72 10.12
CA TYR A 4 -0.89 9.10 9.15
C TYR A 4 0.08 10.19 9.61
N GLU A 5 -0.06 10.70 10.84
CA GLU A 5 0.71 11.85 11.35
C GLU A 5 2.23 11.62 11.40
N LYS A 6 2.67 10.36 11.34
CA LYS A 6 4.09 9.96 11.32
C LYS A 6 4.66 9.72 9.92
N PHE A 7 3.79 9.69 8.90
CA PHE A 7 4.19 9.41 7.53
C PHE A 7 4.37 10.71 6.76
N THR A 8 5.35 10.72 5.86
CA THR A 8 5.51 11.80 4.89
C THR A 8 4.33 11.85 3.93
N VAL A 9 4.18 12.95 3.19
CA VAL A 9 3.15 13.09 2.15
C VAL A 9 3.23 11.94 1.14
N LEU A 10 4.44 11.63 0.65
CA LEU A 10 4.67 10.52 -0.27
C LEU A 10 4.21 9.17 0.30
N GLU A 11 4.53 8.89 1.56
CA GLU A 11 4.13 7.65 2.22
C GLU A 11 2.61 7.56 2.38
N CYS A 12 1.94 8.67 2.65
CA CYS A 12 0.47 8.72 2.72
C CYS A 12 -0.14 8.44 1.35
N GLU A 13 0.38 9.08 0.30
CA GLU A 13 -0.06 8.90 -1.08
C GLU A 13 0.07 7.43 -1.52
N GLU A 14 1.19 6.78 -1.21
CA GLU A 14 1.41 5.38 -1.57
C GLU A 14 0.48 4.41 -0.80
N ILE A 15 0.21 4.68 0.49
CA ILE A 15 -0.75 3.88 1.26
C ILE A 15 -2.16 4.05 0.70
N GLU A 16 -2.60 5.29 0.42
CA GLU A 16 -3.92 5.55 -0.15
C GLU A 16 -4.08 4.95 -1.55
N LYS A 17 -3.03 5.00 -2.37
CA LYS A 17 -3.00 4.41 -3.71
C LYS A 17 -3.23 2.90 -3.66
N VAL A 18 -2.46 2.17 -2.84
CA VAL A 18 -2.62 0.70 -2.74
C VAL A 18 -3.97 0.32 -2.16
N LYS A 19 -4.42 1.04 -1.13
CA LYS A 19 -5.75 0.84 -0.55
C LYS A 19 -6.85 1.02 -1.61
N ARG A 20 -6.81 2.12 -2.36
CA ARG A 20 -7.82 2.43 -3.39
C ARG A 20 -7.83 1.42 -4.53
N ILE A 21 -6.65 0.97 -4.97
CA ILE A 21 -6.55 -0.08 -6.00
C ILE A 21 -7.10 -1.40 -5.47
N GLY A 22 -6.79 -1.76 -4.22
CA GLY A 22 -7.34 -2.95 -3.56
C GLY A 22 -8.86 -2.92 -3.46
N GLU A 23 -9.43 -1.79 -3.05
CA GLU A 23 -10.89 -1.62 -2.93
C GLU A 23 -11.61 -1.68 -4.30
N LEU A 24 -11.01 -1.12 -5.36
CA LEU A 24 -11.64 -1.02 -6.69
C LEU A 24 -11.45 -2.28 -7.54
N HIS A 25 -10.27 -2.87 -7.49
CA HIS A 25 -9.85 -3.93 -8.41
C HIS A 25 -9.58 -5.26 -7.70
N GLY A 26 -9.54 -5.29 -6.37
CA GLY A 26 -9.24 -6.48 -5.61
C GLY A 26 -7.85 -7.05 -5.91
N ASN A 27 -7.73 -8.37 -5.88
CA ASN A 27 -6.52 -9.10 -6.28
C ASN A 27 -6.30 -9.03 -7.80
N SER A 28 -5.83 -7.88 -8.24
CA SER A 28 -5.63 -7.52 -9.64
C SER A 28 -4.15 -7.43 -9.99
N LYS A 29 -3.87 -7.33 -11.30
CA LYS A 29 -2.53 -6.97 -11.76
C LYS A 29 -2.16 -5.56 -11.30
N GLU A 30 -3.11 -4.61 -11.30
CA GLU A 30 -2.86 -3.26 -10.81
C GLU A 30 -2.42 -3.25 -9.35
N LEU A 31 -3.03 -4.07 -8.48
CA LEU A 31 -2.62 -4.16 -7.08
C LEU A 31 -1.19 -4.71 -6.94
N LYS A 32 -0.85 -5.74 -7.74
CA LYS A 32 0.51 -6.31 -7.76
C LYS A 32 1.54 -5.30 -8.24
N ASP A 33 1.24 -4.56 -9.31
CA ASP A 33 2.13 -3.55 -9.87
C ASP A 33 2.35 -2.40 -8.86
N ALA A 34 1.30 -1.97 -8.16
CA ALA A 34 1.41 -0.96 -7.10
C ALA A 34 2.23 -1.45 -5.89
N CYS A 35 2.08 -2.71 -5.47
CA CYS A 35 2.91 -3.29 -4.42
C CYS A 35 4.38 -3.38 -4.83
N GLN A 36 4.65 -3.71 -6.10
CA GLN A 36 6.00 -3.77 -6.64
C GLN A 36 6.65 -2.37 -6.67
N GLU A 37 5.89 -1.34 -7.02
CA GLU A 37 6.35 0.05 -6.97
C GLU A 37 6.70 0.48 -5.53
N ALA A 38 5.84 0.18 -4.56
CA ALA A 38 6.10 0.43 -3.15
C ALA A 38 7.38 -0.28 -2.66
N TYR A 39 7.61 -1.52 -3.11
CA TYR A 39 8.86 -2.23 -2.82
C TYR A 39 10.09 -1.49 -3.37
N HIS A 40 10.02 -0.96 -4.60
CA HIS A 40 11.12 -0.19 -5.18
C HIS A 40 11.37 1.12 -4.42
N LEU A 41 10.32 1.83 -4.00
CA LEU A 41 10.45 3.04 -3.19
C LEU A 41 11.11 2.75 -1.84
N TYR A 42 10.74 1.65 -1.19
CA TYR A 42 11.37 1.19 0.04
C TYR A 42 12.85 0.86 -0.17
N ARG A 43 13.18 0.12 -1.23
CA ARG A 43 14.58 -0.22 -1.57
C ARG A 43 15.45 0.99 -1.89
N GLN A 44 14.84 2.08 -2.37
CA GLN A 44 15.51 3.36 -2.61
C GLN A 44 15.60 4.24 -1.36
N GLY A 45 15.02 3.84 -0.23
CA GLY A 45 14.97 4.62 1.00
C GLY A 45 14.03 5.83 0.95
N LYS A 46 13.10 5.86 -0.02
CA LYS A 46 12.12 6.95 -0.19
C LYS A 46 10.92 6.83 0.74
N ILE A 47 10.59 5.62 1.17
CA ILE A 47 9.58 5.34 2.19
C ILE A 47 10.21 4.50 3.29
N SER A 48 9.70 4.65 4.51
CA SER A 48 10.14 3.88 5.67
C SER A 48 9.72 2.41 5.58
N ALA A 49 10.45 1.55 6.31
CA ALA A 49 10.05 0.15 6.49
C ALA A 49 8.65 0.02 7.11
N GLU A 50 8.28 0.96 7.98
CA GLU A 50 6.96 1.00 8.61
C GLU A 50 5.84 1.33 7.60
N CYS A 51 6.06 2.30 6.71
CA CYS A 51 5.13 2.59 5.61
C CYS A 51 4.99 1.38 4.69
N TYR A 52 6.10 0.76 4.28
CA TYR A 52 6.06 -0.44 3.44
C TYR A 52 5.29 -1.59 4.10
N GLY A 53 5.49 -1.83 5.39
CA GLY A 53 4.72 -2.81 6.16
C GLY A 53 3.22 -2.50 6.19
N LYS A 54 2.86 -1.22 6.32
CA LYS A 54 1.46 -0.77 6.26
C LYS A 54 0.85 -1.01 4.88
N ILE A 55 1.55 -0.63 3.80
CA ILE A 55 1.13 -0.89 2.42
C ILE A 55 0.86 -2.38 2.18
N TYR A 56 1.79 -3.24 2.63
CA TYR A 56 1.65 -4.68 2.48
C TYR A 56 0.43 -5.22 3.24
N SER A 57 0.17 -4.71 4.46
CA SER A 57 -1.02 -5.07 5.23
C SER A 57 -2.31 -4.69 4.50
N GLU A 58 -2.41 -3.46 3.98
CA GLU A 58 -3.59 -3.01 3.22
C GLU A 58 -3.82 -3.86 1.97
N ALA A 59 -2.75 -4.20 1.24
CA ALA A 59 -2.84 -5.08 0.08
C ALA A 59 -3.29 -6.50 0.45
N PHE A 60 -2.81 -7.03 1.58
CA PHE A 60 -3.13 -8.38 2.05
C PHE A 60 -4.57 -8.50 2.58
N ASP A 61 -5.06 -7.49 3.30
CA ASP A 61 -6.46 -7.45 3.76
C ASP A 61 -7.43 -7.47 2.56
N ASN A 62 -7.11 -6.74 1.49
CA ASN A 62 -7.87 -6.77 0.23
C ASN A 62 -7.72 -8.10 -0.52
N TYR A 63 -6.58 -8.79 -0.39
CA TYR A 63 -6.38 -10.12 -0.95
C TYR A 63 -7.28 -11.17 -0.29
N LEU A 64 -7.49 -11.06 1.03
CA LEU A 64 -8.33 -11.98 1.81
C LEU A 64 -9.82 -11.62 1.80
N GLY A 65 -10.18 -10.33 1.72
CA GLY A 65 -11.56 -9.85 1.71
C GLY A 65 -12.41 -10.28 0.50
N ILE A 66 -11.80 -10.86 -0.54
CA ILE A 66 -12.51 -11.40 -1.72
C ILE A 66 -12.98 -12.85 -1.48
N ILE A 67 -12.58 -13.50 -0.38
CA ILE A 67 -12.94 -14.90 -0.05
C ILE A 67 -14.22 -15.01 0.82
N THR A 68 -14.97 -13.91 1.04
CA THR A 68 -16.25 -13.94 1.78
C THR A 68 -17.42 -13.44 0.95
#